data_AF-N9SP81-F1
#
_entry.id   AF-N9SP81-F1
#
_cell.length_a   1.000
_cell.length_b   1.000
_cell.length_c   1.000
_cell.angle_alpha   90.00
_cell.angle_beta   90.00
_cell.angle_gamma   90.00
#
_symmetry.space_group_name_H-M   'P 1'
#
loop_
_entity.id
_entity.type
_entity.pdbx_description
1 polymer ?
#
loop_
_entity_poly.entity_id
_entity_poly.type
_entity_poly.pdbx_seq_one_letter_code
_entity_poly.pdbx_strand_id
1 'polypeptide(L)'
;EQYFKRYNSKNPERGGAKKDNTGKSYQERKNDIKDLRQRWADLCNSHLEKHQIDSRIDMRSYKEQGIEKEPEKKLLPSQAKDPEIREALQQSRTAYKELEQLDLGDPKKDLKDLKDSPISDKEIKQGIESFKADFDSFKQLALEQYKEQQKLEREQQKTMKFRGMSR
;
A
#
# COMPACT_ATOMS: atom_id res chain seq x y z
N GLU A 1 32.21 -19.38 48.76
CA GLU A 1 31.04 -18.65 48.21
C GLU A 1 31.27 -17.13 48.10
N GLN A 2 32.23 -16.68 47.28
CA GLN A 2 32.59 -15.24 47.22
C GLN A 2 32.11 -14.53 45.95
N TYR A 3 32.02 -15.23 44.82
CA TYR A 3 31.76 -14.67 43.48
C TYR A 3 30.52 -13.77 43.40
N PHE A 4 29.41 -14.16 44.03
CA PHE A 4 28.13 -13.43 43.96
C PHE A 4 27.94 -12.33 45.01
N LYS A 5 28.93 -12.09 45.88
CA LYS A 5 28.88 -10.98 46.84
C LYS A 5 28.96 -9.62 46.12
N ARG A 6 28.65 -8.53 46.82
CA ARG A 6 28.82 -7.17 46.26
C ARG A 6 30.30 -6.92 45.97
N TYR A 7 30.57 -6.27 44.84
CA TYR A 7 31.93 -5.86 44.48
C TYR A 7 32.47 -4.81 45.46
N ASN A 8 33.69 -5.01 45.94
CA ASN A 8 34.41 -4.06 46.78
C ASN A 8 35.49 -3.38 45.93
N SER A 9 35.30 -2.10 45.60
CA SER A 9 36.23 -1.35 44.75
C SER A 9 37.61 -1.11 45.38
N LYS A 10 37.68 -1.09 46.71
CA LYS A 10 38.94 -0.84 47.45
C LYS A 10 39.75 -2.11 47.66
N ASN A 11 39.08 -3.26 47.76
CA ASN A 11 39.68 -4.57 48.00
C ASN A 11 38.93 -5.64 47.18
N PRO A 12 39.18 -5.74 45.86
CA PRO A 12 38.46 -6.67 44.97
C PRO A 12 38.49 -8.12 45.44
N GLU A 13 39.61 -8.55 46.03
CA GLU A 13 39.84 -9.89 46.59
C GLU A 13 39.03 -10.19 47.85
N ARG A 14 38.35 -9.19 48.43
CA ARG A 14 37.43 -9.32 49.57
C ARG A 14 35.96 -9.12 49.19
N GLY A 15 35.69 -8.82 47.91
CA GLY A 15 34.34 -8.67 47.35
C GLY A 15 33.97 -9.80 46.39
N GLY A 16 32.76 -9.73 45.82
CA GLY A 16 32.40 -10.55 44.66
C GLY A 16 32.80 -9.89 43.33
N ALA A 17 32.48 -10.54 42.21
CA ALA A 17 32.85 -10.06 40.89
C ALA A 17 32.17 -8.73 40.53
N LYS A 18 32.91 -7.83 39.88
CA LYS A 18 32.36 -6.57 39.36
C LYS A 18 31.40 -6.87 38.22
N LYS A 19 30.19 -6.30 38.29
CA LYS A 19 29.23 -6.39 37.19
C LYS A 19 29.64 -5.44 36.07
N ASP A 20 29.68 -5.96 34.85
CA ASP A 20 30.06 -5.22 33.64
C ASP A 20 29.13 -4.02 33.35
N ASN A 21 27.84 -4.13 33.68
CA ASN A 21 26.86 -3.09 33.38
C ASN A 21 26.81 -1.91 34.39
N THR A 22 27.77 -1.81 35.31
CA THR A 22 27.74 -0.77 36.35
C THR A 22 28.37 0.53 35.86
N GLY A 23 27.65 1.64 35.92
CA GLY A 23 28.20 2.98 35.66
C GLY A 23 28.24 3.42 34.19
N LYS A 24 27.75 2.59 33.25
CA LYS A 24 27.62 2.97 31.84
C LYS A 24 26.59 4.09 31.66
N SER A 25 26.89 5.09 30.84
CA SER A 25 25.95 6.13 30.42
C SER A 25 24.84 5.57 29.53
N TYR A 26 23.77 6.34 29.31
CA TYR A 26 22.70 5.94 28.39
C TYR A 26 23.20 5.76 26.95
N GLN A 27 24.09 6.65 26.49
CA GLN A 27 24.66 6.59 25.14
C GLN A 27 25.52 5.35 24.93
N GLU A 28 26.40 5.03 25.89
CA GLU A 28 27.22 3.81 25.83
C GLU A 28 26.35 2.56 25.79
N ARG A 29 25.34 2.46 26.67
CA ARG A 29 24.41 1.31 26.64
C ARG A 29 23.67 1.19 25.30
N LYS A 30 23.28 2.32 24.70
CA LYS A 30 22.60 2.33 23.40
C LYS A 30 23.53 1.81 22.30
N ASN A 31 24.80 2.23 22.31
CA ASN A 31 25.80 1.77 21.34
C ASN A 31 26.13 0.28 21.55
N ASP A 32 26.36 -0.15 22.80
CA ASP A 32 26.61 -1.56 23.15
C ASP A 32 25.50 -2.48 22.61
N ILE A 33 24.23 -2.06 22.70
CA ILE A 33 23.09 -2.81 22.17
C ILE A 33 23.12 -2.85 20.63
N LYS A 34 23.44 -1.72 19.97
CA LYS A 34 23.56 -1.69 18.50
C LYS A 34 24.69 -2.61 18.03
N ASP A 35 25.85 -2.56 18.68
CA ASP A 35 27.02 -3.39 18.34
C ASP A 35 26.77 -4.87 18.60
N LEU A 36 26.06 -5.20 19.69
CA LEU A 36 25.62 -6.58 19.96
C LEU A 36 24.70 -7.10 18.86
N ARG A 37 23.71 -6.29 18.44
CA ARG A 37 22.78 -6.66 17.35
C ARG A 37 23.52 -6.83 16.03
N GLN A 38 24.48 -5.96 15.73
CA GLN A 38 25.27 -6.05 14.51
C GLN A 38 26.11 -7.32 14.47
N ARG A 39 26.89 -7.59 15.53
CA ARG A 39 27.70 -8.81 15.62
C ARG A 39 26.86 -10.09 15.49
N TRP A 40 25.65 -10.08 16.05
CA TRP A 40 24.73 -11.21 15.92
C TRP A 40 24.24 -11.37 14.46
N ALA A 41 23.81 -10.28 13.82
CA ALA A 41 23.39 -10.31 12.42
C ALA A 41 24.52 -10.79 11.50
N ASP A 42 25.74 -10.29 11.68
CA ASP A 42 26.91 -10.67 10.89
C ASP A 42 27.23 -12.17 11.03
N LEU A 43 27.20 -12.68 12.27
CA LEU A 43 27.41 -14.10 12.54
C LEU A 43 26.34 -14.95 11.85
N CYS A 44 25.06 -14.59 11.99
CA CYS A 44 23.97 -15.31 11.34
C CYS A 44 24.08 -15.28 9.82
N ASN A 45 24.34 -14.11 9.23
CA ASN A 45 24.50 -13.97 7.78
C ASN A 45 25.69 -14.78 7.24
N SER A 46 26.81 -14.81 7.97
CA SER A 46 27.96 -15.67 7.61
C SER A 46 27.57 -17.15 7.58
N HIS A 47 26.73 -17.61 8.51
CA HIS A 47 26.23 -18.98 8.49
C HIS A 47 25.21 -19.23 7.37
N LEU A 48 24.31 -18.28 7.09
CA LEU A 48 23.36 -18.38 5.98
C LEU A 48 24.09 -18.49 4.63
N GLU A 49 25.14 -17.70 4.44
CA GLU A 49 25.99 -17.75 3.25
C GLU A 49 26.72 -19.09 3.11
N LYS A 50 27.33 -19.60 4.20
CA LYS A 50 27.98 -20.93 4.21
C LYS A 50 27.04 -22.05 3.78
N HIS A 51 25.75 -21.93 4.10
CA HIS A 51 24.71 -22.89 3.72
C HIS A 51 23.98 -22.53 2.43
N GLN A 52 24.45 -21.55 1.66
CA GLN A 52 23.87 -21.12 0.38
C GLN A 52 22.39 -20.73 0.48
N ILE A 53 21.98 -20.20 1.64
CA ILE A 53 20.65 -19.64 1.86
C ILE A 53 20.71 -18.17 1.47
N ASP A 54 19.81 -17.72 0.60
CA ASP A 54 19.82 -16.34 0.09
C ASP A 54 19.30 -15.31 1.11
N SER A 55 18.49 -15.74 2.09
CA SER A 55 17.96 -14.86 3.12
C SER A 55 19.06 -14.13 3.91
N ARG A 56 18.85 -12.85 4.21
CA ARG A 56 19.75 -12.02 5.02
C ARG A 56 18.99 -11.33 6.14
N ILE A 57 19.68 -11.16 7.25
CA ILE A 57 19.19 -10.45 8.43
C ILE A 57 19.79 -9.04 8.42
N ASP A 58 18.93 -8.04 8.54
CA ASP A 58 19.32 -6.65 8.76
C ASP A 58 18.63 -6.12 10.02
N MET A 59 19.43 -5.79 11.04
CA MET A 59 18.97 -5.34 12.35
C MET A 59 18.87 -3.80 12.47
N ARG A 60 19.18 -3.07 11.40
CA ARG A 60 18.98 -1.62 11.32
C ARG A 60 17.49 -1.29 11.35
N SER A 61 17.14 -0.06 11.71
CA SER A 61 15.75 0.39 11.59
C SER A 61 15.34 0.51 10.11
N TYR A 62 14.04 0.40 9.79
CA TYR A 62 13.56 0.58 8.40
C TYR A 62 14.06 1.88 7.76
N LYS A 63 14.09 2.97 8.54
CA LYS A 63 14.67 4.24 8.09
C LYS A 63 16.15 4.14 7.71
N GLU A 64 16.97 3.47 8.53
CA GLU A 64 18.39 3.24 8.24
C GLU A 64 18.62 2.25 7.08
N GLN A 65 17.62 1.41 6.76
CA GLN A 65 17.62 0.53 5.60
C GLN A 65 17.15 1.24 4.31
N GLY A 66 16.61 2.46 4.42
CA GLY A 66 16.00 3.17 3.29
C GLY A 66 14.60 2.65 2.92
N ILE A 67 13.95 1.91 3.82
CA ILE A 67 12.61 1.37 3.62
C ILE A 67 11.60 2.36 4.21
N GLU A 68 10.79 2.97 3.34
CA GLU A 68 9.66 3.81 3.73
C GLU A 68 8.44 2.94 4.09
N LYS A 69 8.51 2.30 5.26
CA LYS A 69 7.42 1.49 5.81
C LYS A 69 6.88 2.10 7.09
N GLU A 70 5.60 2.43 7.07
CA GLU A 70 4.89 2.87 8.27
C GLU A 70 4.82 1.72 9.30
N PRO A 71 5.15 1.98 10.58
CA PRO A 71 5.08 0.96 11.61
C PRO A 71 3.63 0.54 11.84
N GLU A 72 3.41 -0.76 12.01
CA GLU A 72 2.09 -1.27 12.41
C GLU A 72 1.67 -0.67 13.76
N LYS A 73 0.36 -0.42 13.92
CA LYS A 73 -0.18 0.08 15.18
C LYS A 73 0.07 -0.93 16.29
N LYS A 74 0.55 -0.45 17.44
CA LYS A 74 0.80 -1.29 18.61
C LYS A 74 -0.49 -1.97 19.07
N LEU A 75 -0.48 -3.29 19.07
CA LEU A 75 -1.56 -4.11 19.61
C LEU A 75 -1.37 -4.33 21.12
N LEU A 76 -2.36 -3.97 21.92
CA LEU A 76 -2.34 -4.21 23.36
C LEU A 76 -2.72 -5.67 23.69
N PRO A 77 -2.29 -6.22 24.84
CA PRO A 77 -2.62 -7.58 25.23
C PRO A 77 -4.13 -7.89 25.28
N SER A 78 -4.97 -6.90 25.62
CA SER A 78 -6.43 -7.04 25.60
C SER A 78 -6.97 -7.18 24.17
N GLN A 79 -6.48 -6.35 23.25
CA GLN A 79 -6.86 -6.36 21.83
C GLN A 79 -6.39 -7.64 21.14
N ALA A 80 -5.22 -8.18 21.52
CA ALA A 80 -4.69 -9.42 20.96
C ALA A 80 -5.52 -10.66 21.31
N LYS A 81 -6.34 -10.60 22.36
CA LYS A 81 -7.26 -11.67 22.76
C LYS A 81 -8.58 -11.63 21.99
N ASP A 82 -8.90 -10.49 21.39
CA ASP A 82 -10.12 -10.33 20.61
C ASP A 82 -9.95 -11.06 19.25
N PRO A 83 -10.79 -12.07 18.96
CA PRO A 83 -10.67 -12.85 17.73
C PRO A 83 -10.89 -11.99 16.48
N GLU A 84 -11.78 -10.99 16.52
CA GLU A 84 -12.11 -10.15 15.37
C GLU A 84 -10.93 -9.26 14.99
N ILE A 85 -10.29 -8.64 16.00
CA ILE A 85 -9.09 -7.83 15.79
C ILE A 85 -7.93 -8.69 15.25
N ARG A 86 -7.80 -9.93 15.75
CA ARG A 86 -6.76 -10.85 15.28
C ARG A 86 -6.97 -11.24 13.83
N GLU A 87 -8.20 -11.58 13.45
CA GLU A 87 -8.55 -11.95 12.07
C GLU A 87 -8.33 -10.78 11.11
N ALA A 88 -8.81 -9.58 11.46
CA ALA A 88 -8.59 -8.38 10.65
C ALA A 88 -7.10 -8.07 10.46
N LEU A 89 -6.28 -8.23 11.50
CA LEU A 89 -4.82 -8.04 11.40
C LEU A 89 -4.18 -9.10 10.49
N GLN A 90 -4.63 -10.36 10.57
CA GLN A 90 -4.11 -11.42 9.73
C GLN A 90 -4.46 -11.21 8.26
N GLN A 91 -5.71 -10.81 7.96
CA GLN A 91 -6.15 -10.45 6.61
C GLN A 91 -5.38 -9.26 6.05
N SER A 92 -5.14 -8.23 6.87
CA SER A 92 -4.31 -7.09 6.45
C SER A 92 -2.89 -7.54 6.08
N ARG A 93 -2.27 -8.39 6.91
CA ARG A 93 -0.91 -8.90 6.64
C ARG A 93 -0.83 -9.79 5.41
N THR A 94 -1.84 -10.62 5.15
CA THR A 94 -1.88 -11.43 3.93
C THR A 94 -2.03 -10.55 2.69
N ALA A 95 -2.96 -9.58 2.73
CA ALA A 95 -3.14 -8.63 1.64
C ALA A 95 -1.87 -7.82 1.33
N TYR A 96 -1.14 -7.35 2.35
CA TYR A 96 0.13 -6.65 2.13
C TYR A 96 1.21 -7.56 1.50
N LYS A 97 1.30 -8.84 1.91
CA LYS A 97 2.23 -9.80 1.30
C LYS A 97 1.87 -10.11 -0.15
N GLU A 98 0.58 -10.25 -0.45
CA GLU A 98 0.10 -10.46 -1.81
C GLU A 98 0.43 -9.25 -2.70
N LEU A 99 0.22 -8.03 -2.20
CA LEU A 99 0.61 -6.79 -2.90
C LEU A 99 2.12 -6.70 -3.14
N GLU A 100 2.95 -7.16 -2.19
CA GLU A 100 4.42 -7.16 -2.35
C GLU A 100 4.89 -8.18 -3.39
N GLN A 101 4.15 -9.29 -3.59
CA GLN A 101 4.43 -10.29 -4.61
C GLN A 101 3.98 -9.87 -6.00
N LEU A 102 2.93 -9.06 -6.08
CA LEU A 102 2.44 -8.52 -7.33
C LEU A 102 3.34 -7.34 -7.72
N ASP A 103 4.24 -7.55 -8.69
CA ASP A 103 5.07 -6.50 -9.30
C ASP A 103 4.19 -5.55 -10.14
N LEU A 104 3.36 -4.76 -9.46
CA LEU A 104 2.42 -3.81 -10.05
C LEU A 104 3.09 -2.50 -10.47
N GLY A 105 4.43 -2.43 -10.40
CA GLY A 105 5.18 -1.21 -10.65
C GLY A 105 4.88 -0.10 -9.62
N ASP A 106 5.19 1.14 -10.00
CA ASP A 106 4.80 2.32 -9.23
C ASP A 106 3.66 3.04 -9.97
N PRO A 107 2.40 2.93 -9.51
CA PRO A 107 1.26 3.56 -10.17
C PRO A 107 1.41 5.07 -10.31
N LYS A 108 2.20 5.73 -9.44
CA LYS A 108 2.47 7.17 -9.57
C LYS A 108 3.39 7.46 -10.74
N LYS A 109 4.37 6.58 -10.97
CA LYS A 109 5.26 6.63 -12.12
C LYS A 109 4.48 6.37 -13.40
N ASP A 110 3.64 5.33 -13.42
CA ASP A 110 2.80 5.01 -14.58
C ASP A 110 1.81 6.14 -14.90
N LEU A 111 1.22 6.76 -13.88
CA LEU A 111 0.33 7.92 -14.05
C LEU A 111 1.09 9.14 -14.58
N LYS A 112 2.35 9.32 -14.17
CA LYS A 112 3.19 10.41 -14.65
C LYS A 112 3.59 10.17 -16.12
N ASP A 113 4.02 8.96 -16.44
CA ASP A 113 4.35 8.55 -17.81
C ASP A 113 3.12 8.65 -18.73
N LEU A 114 1.91 8.36 -18.23
CA LEU A 114 0.66 8.56 -18.97
C LEU A 114 0.34 10.04 -19.22
N LYS A 115 0.64 10.92 -18.26
CA LYS A 115 0.48 12.38 -18.40
C LYS A 115 1.54 13.00 -19.32
N ASP A 116 2.74 12.44 -19.29
CA ASP A 116 3.87 12.87 -20.12
C ASP A 116 3.81 12.22 -21.52
N SER A 117 2.90 11.27 -21.74
CA SER A 117 2.62 10.65 -23.03
C SER A 117 2.21 11.72 -24.05
N PRO A 118 2.75 11.68 -25.29
CA PRO A 118 2.63 12.75 -26.27
C PRO A 118 1.28 12.74 -26.99
N ILE A 119 0.17 12.51 -26.28
CA ILE A 119 -1.13 12.90 -26.80
C ILE A 119 -1.19 14.41 -26.60
N SER A 120 -1.12 15.15 -27.70
CA SER A 120 -1.11 16.60 -27.60
C SER A 120 -2.45 17.06 -27.02
N ASP A 121 -2.44 18.04 -26.11
CA ASP A 121 -3.67 18.69 -25.62
C ASP A 121 -4.58 19.17 -26.76
N LYS A 122 -4.02 19.36 -27.96
CA LYS A 122 -4.74 19.69 -29.19
C LYS A 122 -5.57 18.53 -29.73
N GLU A 123 -5.04 17.31 -29.76
CA GLU A 123 -5.78 16.11 -30.20
C GLU A 123 -6.92 15.78 -29.25
N ILE A 124 -6.70 15.95 -27.93
CA ILE A 124 -7.76 15.78 -26.92
C ILE A 124 -8.89 16.80 -27.15
N LYS A 125 -8.54 18.08 -27.37
CA LYS A 125 -9.53 19.13 -27.65
C LYS A 125 -10.27 18.89 -28.96
N GLN A 126 -9.57 18.50 -30.02
CA GLN A 126 -10.18 18.16 -31.31
C GLN A 126 -11.13 16.97 -31.18
N GLY A 127 -10.75 15.92 -30.43
CA GLY A 127 -11.63 14.77 -30.17
C GLY A 127 -12.89 15.13 -29.36
N ILE A 128 -12.76 16.04 -28.38
CA ILE A 128 -13.92 16.55 -27.63
C ILE A 128 -14.85 17.38 -28.53
N GLU A 129 -14.29 18.20 -29.42
CA GLU A 129 -15.07 19.00 -30.38
C GLU A 129 -15.78 18.14 -31.42
N SER A 130 -15.10 17.14 -32.00
CA SER A 130 -15.71 16.22 -32.94
C SER A 130 -16.85 15.42 -32.29
N PHE A 131 -16.63 14.92 -31.06
CA PHE A 131 -17.66 14.21 -30.32
C PHE A 131 -18.89 15.08 -30.01
N LYS A 132 -18.68 16.36 -29.66
CA LYS A 132 -19.80 17.30 -29.43
C LYS A 132 -20.60 17.54 -30.71
N ALA A 133 -19.92 17.74 -31.84
CA ALA A 133 -20.57 17.93 -33.13
C ALA A 133 -21.39 16.70 -33.54
N ASP A 134 -20.82 15.50 -33.38
CA ASP A 134 -21.51 14.24 -33.66
C ASP A 134 -22.73 14.05 -32.76
N PHE A 135 -22.61 14.38 -31.47
CA PHE A 135 -23.71 14.28 -30.51
C PHE A 135 -24.86 15.26 -30.80
N ASP A 136 -24.54 16.48 -31.22
CA ASP A 136 -25.56 17.45 -31.62
C ASP A 136 -26.26 17.03 -32.91
N SER A 137 -25.53 16.44 -33.86
CA SER A 137 -26.13 15.85 -35.07
C SER A 137 -27.07 14.70 -34.72
N PHE A 138 -26.67 13.84 -33.77
CA PHE A 138 -27.48 12.73 -33.29
C PHE A 138 -28.80 13.21 -32.64
N LYS A 139 -28.74 14.26 -31.82
CA LYS A 139 -29.95 14.87 -31.23
C LYS A 139 -30.91 15.39 -32.29
N GLN A 140 -30.39 16.06 -33.33
CA GLN A 140 -31.23 16.59 -34.41
C GLN A 140 -31.93 15.45 -35.16
N LEU A 141 -31.18 14.40 -35.48
CA LEU A 141 -31.69 13.23 -36.21
C LEU A 141 -32.75 12.49 -35.37
N ALA A 142 -32.51 12.32 -34.07
CA ALA A 142 -33.49 11.74 -33.15
C ALA A 142 -34.78 12.60 -33.05
N LEU A 143 -34.64 13.93 -33.04
CA LEU A 143 -35.76 14.87 -33.05
C LEU A 143 -36.58 14.78 -34.35
N GLU A 144 -35.93 14.63 -35.50
CA GLU A 144 -36.60 14.44 -36.78
C GLU A 144 -37.33 13.10 -36.84
N GLN A 145 -36.68 12.01 -36.44
CA GLN A 145 -37.33 10.70 -36.35
C GLN A 145 -38.57 10.73 -35.46
N TYR A 146 -38.50 11.41 -34.32
CA TYR A 146 -39.64 11.58 -33.43
C TYR A 146 -40.79 12.38 -34.08
N LYS A 147 -40.47 13.46 -34.80
CA LYS A 147 -41.46 14.24 -35.54
C LYS A 147 -42.10 13.44 -36.67
N GLU A 148 -41.32 12.64 -37.40
CA GLU A 148 -41.84 11.76 -38.44
C GLU A 148 -42.77 10.69 -37.88
N GLN A 149 -42.39 10.05 -36.76
CA GLN A 149 -43.25 9.10 -36.05
C GLN A 149 -44.58 9.76 -35.65
N GLN A 150 -44.56 10.95 -35.06
CA GLN A 150 -45.79 11.67 -34.71
C GLN A 150 -46.66 12.00 -35.95
N LYS A 151 -46.06 12.34 -37.09
CA LYS A 151 -46.80 12.59 -38.34
C LYS A 151 -47.47 11.32 -38.84
N LEU A 152 -46.73 10.22 -38.87
CA LEU A 152 -47.22 8.90 -39.29
C LEU A 152 -48.35 8.42 -38.38
N GLU A 153 -48.22 8.58 -37.06
CA GLU A 153 -49.28 8.28 -36.10
C GLU A 153 -50.54 9.15 -36.33
N ARG A 154 -50.38 10.46 -36.58
CA ARG A 154 -51.51 11.35 -36.90
C ARG A 154 -52.19 10.98 -38.21
N GLU A 155 -51.44 10.58 -39.23
CA GLU A 155 -51.99 10.10 -40.50
C GLU A 155 -52.72 8.76 -40.33
N GLN A 156 -52.14 7.80 -39.60
CA GLN A 156 -52.81 6.56 -39.23
C GLN A 156 -54.09 6.81 -38.44
N GLN A 157 -54.09 7.71 -37.46
CA GLN A 157 -55.30 8.12 -36.73
C GLN A 157 -56.36 8.76 -37.63
N LYS A 158 -55.97 9.58 -38.62
CA LYS A 158 -56.90 10.14 -39.62
C LYS A 158 -57.52 9.07 -40.51
N THR A 159 -56.71 8.12 -41.01
CA THR A 159 -57.21 7.00 -41.84
C THR A 159 -58.13 6.06 -41.05
N MET A 160 -57.82 5.78 -39.78
CA MET A 160 -58.67 4.97 -38.88
C MET A 160 -60.00 5.66 -38.54
N LYS A 161 -60.00 6.99 -38.33
CA LYS A 161 -61.24 7.78 -38.14
C LYS A 161 -62.12 7.81 -39.41
N PHE A 162 -61.51 7.82 -40.60
CA PHE A 162 -62.24 7.78 -41.86
C PHE A 162 -62.85 6.38 -42.14
N ARG A 163 -62.16 5.30 -41.74
CA ARG A 163 -62.64 3.91 -41.89
C ARG A 163 -63.80 3.55 -40.95
N GLY A 164 -63.96 4.27 -39.83
CA GLY A 164 -65.11 4.15 -38.92
C GLY A 164 -66.36 4.95 -39.30
N MET A 165 -66.33 5.72 -40.40
CA MET A 165 -67.48 6.52 -40.89
C MET A 165 -68.17 5.93 -42.13
N SER A 166 -67.85 4.69 -42.52
CA SER A 166 -68.54 3.97 -43.59
C SER A 166 -69.45 2.88 -43.01
N ARG A 167 -70.75 3.23 -42.90
CA ARG A 167 -71.96 2.41 -42.73
C ARG A 167 -72.05 1.44 -41.55
#